data_AF-A0A936AWY7-F1
#
_entry.id   AF-A0A936AWY7-F1
#
_cell.length_a   1.000
_cell.length_b   1.000
_cell.length_c   1.000
_cell.angle_alpha   90.00
_cell.angle_beta   90.00
_cell.angle_gamma   90.00
#
_symmetry.space_group_name_H-M   'P 1'
#
loop_
_entity.id
_entity.type
_entity.pdbx_description
1 polymer ?
#
loop_
_entity_poly.entity_id
_entity_poly.type
_entity_poly.pdbx_seq_one_letter_code
_entity_poly.pdbx_strand_id
1 'polypeptide(L)'
;MDQIYIEHKETLASLKPRFRRDFMDEIDWEEPLLFILGSRGVGKTTLILQYIKEKFGTASTALYISMDDLALANLSLLDIAKTHAQKGVHIYL
;
A
#
# COMPACT_ATOMS: atom_id res chain seq x y z
N MET A 1 14.36 -7.82 -0.01
CA MET A 1 13.70 -7.00 -1.06
C MET A 1 12.63 -7.76 -1.81
N ASP A 2 12.79 -9.02 -2.22
CA ASP A 2 11.69 -9.73 -2.89
C ASP A 2 10.54 -10.12 -1.94
N GLN A 3 10.86 -10.33 -0.66
CA GLN A 3 9.89 -10.67 0.39
C GLN A 3 8.72 -9.67 0.47
N ILE A 4 9.00 -8.36 0.54
CA ILE A 4 7.96 -7.32 0.63
C ILE A 4 7.02 -7.30 -0.60
N TYR A 5 7.50 -7.71 -1.78
CA TYR A 5 6.64 -7.80 -2.98
C TYR A 5 5.77 -9.05 -2.96
N ILE A 6 6.25 -10.15 -2.38
CA ILE A 6 5.46 -11.37 -2.17
C ILE A 6 4.33 -11.07 -1.19
N GLU A 7 4.67 -10.49 -0.04
CA GLU A 7 3.70 -10.12 1.00
C GLU A 7 2.67 -9.12 0.51
N HIS A 8 3.08 -8.13 -0.28
CA HIS A 8 2.17 -7.21 -0.96
C HIS A 8 1.11 -7.95 -1.79
N LYS A 9 1.55 -8.88 -2.65
CA LYS A 9 0.64 -9.66 -3.52
C LYS A 9 -0.29 -10.54 -2.69
N GLU A 10 0.22 -11.21 -1.67
CA GLU A 10 -0.58 -12.06 -0.78
C GLU A 10 -1.61 -11.25 0.02
N THR A 11 -1.23 -10.07 0.50
CA THR A 11 -2.12 -9.15 1.20
C THR A 11 -3.25 -8.67 0.29
N LEU A 12 -2.95 -8.29 -0.96
CA LEU A 12 -3.98 -7.90 -1.92
C LEU A 12 -4.88 -9.07 -2.35
N ALA A 13 -4.31 -10.25 -2.53
CA ALA A 13 -5.05 -11.46 -2.90
C ALA A 13 -6.02 -11.90 -1.79
N SER A 14 -5.60 -11.81 -0.53
CA SER A 14 -6.42 -12.15 0.65
C SER A 14 -7.50 -11.11 0.97
N LEU A 15 -7.38 -9.88 0.45
CA LEU A 15 -8.36 -8.82 0.66
C LEU A 15 -9.74 -9.20 0.08
N LYS A 16 -10.70 -9.41 0.98
CA LYS A 16 -12.12 -9.63 0.67
C LYS A 16 -12.96 -8.46 1.21
N PRO A 17 -13.04 -7.34 0.48
CA PRO A 17 -13.79 -6.18 0.94
C PRO A 17 -15.29 -6.50 0.97
N ARG A 18 -15.96 -6.21 2.09
CA ARG A 18 -17.41 -6.37 2.21
C ARG A 18 -18.19 -5.20 1.60
N PHE A 19 -17.54 -4.04 1.54
CA PHE A 19 -18.04 -2.80 0.97
C PHE A 19 -16.86 -1.96 0.49
N ARG A 20 -17.12 -1.08 -0.48
CA ARG A 20 -16.21 0.00 -0.90
C ARG A 20 -16.53 1.25 -0.08
N ARG A 21 -15.52 2.00 0.32
CA ARG A 21 -15.70 3.24 1.10
C ARG A 21 -16.03 4.39 0.16
N ASP A 22 -17.13 5.10 0.42
CA ASP A 22 -17.62 6.17 -0.46
C ASP A 22 -16.61 7.33 -0.61
N PHE A 23 -15.99 7.75 0.49
CA PHE A 23 -15.00 8.84 0.49
C PHE A 23 -13.68 8.48 -0.22
N MET A 24 -13.52 7.26 -0.74
CA MET A 24 -12.33 6.88 -1.52
C MET A 24 -12.17 7.75 -2.77
N ASP A 25 -13.29 8.17 -3.37
CA ASP A 25 -13.31 9.03 -4.56
C ASP A 25 -13.08 10.51 -4.23
N GLU A 26 -13.17 10.89 -2.95
CA GLU A 26 -12.93 12.26 -2.48
C GLU A 26 -11.46 12.54 -2.17
N ILE A 27 -10.63 11.49 -2.11
CA ILE A 27 -9.20 11.59 -1.83
C ILE A 27 -8.46 11.89 -3.14
N ASP A 28 -7.61 12.91 -3.12
CA ASP A 28 -6.62 13.11 -4.18
C ASP A 28 -5.44 12.16 -3.96
N TRP A 29 -5.44 11.06 -4.71
CA TRP A 29 -4.42 10.01 -4.64
C TRP A 29 -3.14 10.33 -5.42
N GLU A 30 -3.14 11.41 -6.21
CA GLU A 30 -1.99 11.83 -7.01
C GLU A 30 -1.08 12.81 -6.24
N GLU A 31 -1.48 13.20 -5.02
CA GLU A 31 -0.63 13.96 -4.11
C GLU A 31 0.71 13.22 -3.86
N PRO A 32 1.88 13.88 -4.02
CA PRO A 32 3.18 13.24 -3.83
C PRO A 32 3.38 12.64 -2.42
N LEU A 33 2.64 13.16 -1.43
CA LEU A 33 2.63 12.67 -0.07
C LEU A 33 1.24 12.86 0.55
N LEU A 34 0.58 11.74 0.85
CA LEU A 34 -0.74 11.70 1.47
C LEU A 34 -0.67 11.01 2.83
N PHE A 35 -1.26 11.62 3.86
CA PHE A 35 -1.45 11.01 5.17
C PHE A 35 -2.92 10.77 5.47
N ILE A 36 -3.27 9.52 5.78
CA ILE A 36 -4.61 9.15 6.21
C ILE A 36 -4.59 8.98 7.74
N LEU A 37 -5.22 9.91 8.44
CA LEU A 37 -5.24 9.95 9.91
C LEU A 37 -6.56 9.43 10.48
N GLY A 38 -6.51 8.87 11.69
CA GLY A 38 -7.69 8.38 12.40
C GLY A 38 -7.35 7.33 13.45
N SER A 39 -8.33 6.96 14.29
CA SER A 39 -8.12 6.00 15.38
C SER A 39 -7.80 4.58 14.90
N ARG A 40 -7.27 3.73 15.79
CA ARG A 40 -6.99 2.32 15.48
C ARG A 40 -8.29 1.59 15.17
N GLY A 41 -8.30 0.75 14.13
CA GLY A 41 -9.45 -0.08 13.77
C GLY A 41 -10.49 0.59 12.86
N VAL A 42 -10.38 1.90 12.56
CA VAL A 42 -11.33 2.56 11.62
C VAL A 42 -11.18 2.14 10.16
N GLY A 43 -10.18 1.29 9.86
CA GLY A 43 -9.96 0.67 8.56
C GLY A 43 -9.21 1.53 7.53
N LYS A 44 -8.25 2.34 7.99
CA LYS A 44 -7.32 3.10 7.14
C LYS A 44 -6.51 2.18 6.21
N THR A 45 -5.89 1.14 6.77
CA THR A 45 -5.16 0.13 5.99
C THR A 45 -6.08 -0.56 4.98
N THR A 46 -7.32 -0.86 5.37
CA THR A 46 -8.31 -1.46 4.46
C THR A 46 -8.64 -0.53 3.30
N LEU A 47 -8.82 0.77 3.54
CA LEU A 47 -9.03 1.77 2.49
C LEU A 47 -7.88 1.79 1.48
N ILE A 48 -6.64 1.87 1.97
CA ILE A 48 -5.43 1.87 1.13
C ILE A 48 -5.37 0.60 0.27
N LEU A 49 -5.53 -0.58 0.88
CA LEU A 49 -5.48 -1.85 0.16
C LEU A 49 -6.62 -1.99 -0.86
N GLN A 50 -7.82 -1.49 -0.54
CA GLN A 50 -8.93 -1.46 -1.49
C GLN A 50 -8.60 -0.58 -2.69
N TYR A 51 -8.10 0.64 -2.46
CA TYR A 51 -7.70 1.56 -3.53
C TYR A 51 -6.64 0.94 -4.43
N ILE A 52 -5.59 0.36 -3.85
CA ILE A 52 -4.53 -0.29 -4.61
C ILE A 52 -5.08 -1.41 -5.49
N LYS A 53 -5.96 -2.26 -4.93
CA LYS A 53 -6.57 -3.38 -5.66
C LYS A 53 -7.47 -2.90 -6.80
N GLU A 54 -8.21 -1.81 -6.61
CA GLU A 54 -9.10 -1.24 -7.63
C GLU A 54 -8.33 -0.55 -8.76
N LYS A 55 -7.31 0.24 -8.42
CA LYS A 55 -6.54 1.06 -9.37
C LYS A 55 -5.45 0.28 -10.09
N PHE A 56 -4.71 -0.56 -9.38
CA PHE A 56 -3.50 -1.22 -9.89
C PHE A 56 -3.62 -2.75 -9.96
N GLY A 57 -4.67 -3.34 -9.38
CA GLY A 57 -4.83 -4.79 -9.33
C GLY A 57 -3.68 -5.46 -8.59
N THR A 58 -2.93 -6.31 -9.28
CA THR A 58 -1.71 -6.97 -8.78
C THR A 58 -0.44 -6.50 -9.49
N ALA A 59 -0.53 -5.41 -10.26
CA ALA A 59 0.60 -4.83 -10.96
C ALA A 59 1.63 -4.28 -9.96
N SER A 60 2.91 -4.35 -10.34
CA SER A 60 4.01 -3.83 -9.52
C SER A 60 4.12 -2.30 -9.52
N THR A 61 3.16 -1.59 -10.11
CA THR A 61 3.11 -0.12 -10.18
C THR A 61 2.93 0.52 -8.80
N ALA A 62 2.27 -0.19 -7.89
CA ALA A 62 2.09 0.19 -6.50
C ALA A 62 2.69 -0.88 -5.59
N LEU A 63 3.22 -0.46 -4.45
CA LEU A 63 3.73 -1.33 -3.41
C LEU A 63 3.13 -0.91 -2.07
N TYR A 64 2.47 -1.86 -1.42
CA TYR A 64 2.06 -1.73 -0.01
C TYR A 64 3.07 -2.45 0.86
N ILE A 65 3.46 -1.81 1.96
CA ILE A 65 4.40 -2.35 2.93
C ILE A 65 3.79 -2.12 4.31
N SER A 66 3.68 -3.17 5.11
CA SER A 66 3.31 -3.01 6.52
C SER A 66 4.50 -2.46 7.29
N MET A 67 4.36 -1.31 7.97
CA MET A 67 5.42 -0.81 8.86
C MET A 67 5.74 -1.75 10.04
N ASP A 68 4.84 -2.70 10.34
CA ASP A 68 5.05 -3.73 11.36
C ASP A 68 5.86 -4.95 10.85
N ASP A 69 6.25 -4.98 9.56
CA ASP A 69 6.99 -6.10 8.97
C ASP A 69 8.46 -6.13 9.44
N LEU A 70 8.88 -7.27 10.01
CA LEU A 70 10.24 -7.52 10.47
C LEU A 70 11.27 -7.50 9.34
N ALA A 71 10.87 -7.74 8.09
CA ALA A 71 11.77 -7.63 6.95
C ALA A 71 12.30 -6.19 6.76
N LEU A 72 11.64 -5.19 7.36
CA LEU A 72 12.09 -3.80 7.36
C LEU A 72 13.19 -3.48 8.37
N ALA A 73 13.50 -4.38 9.32
CA ALA A 73 14.43 -4.11 10.41
C ALA A 73 15.82 -3.63 9.94
N ASN A 74 16.23 -4.01 8.73
CA ASN A 74 17.51 -3.64 8.12
C ASN A 74 17.35 -2.89 6.79
N LEU A 75 16.16 -2.38 6.45
CA LEU A 75 15.90 -1.68 5.20
C LEU A 75 15.41 -0.26 5.48
N SER A 76 16.09 0.74 4.93
CA SER A 76 15.59 2.11 4.99
C SER A 76 14.46 2.32 3.97
N LEU A 77 13.53 3.23 4.28
CA LEU A 77 12.49 3.64 3.32
C LEU A 77 13.09 4.16 2.01
N LEU A 78 14.28 4.77 2.08
CA LEU A 78 15.01 5.25 0.91
C LEU A 78 15.49 4.09 0.03
N ASP A 79 15.99 3.00 0.60
CA ASP A 79 16.44 1.83 -0.16
C ASP A 79 15.25 1.14 -0.86
N ILE A 80 14.12 1.09 -0.14
CA ILE A 80 12.85 0.60 -0.68
C ILE A 80 12.41 1.46 -1.85
N ALA A 81 12.38 2.79 -1.69
CA ALA A 81 11.99 3.73 -2.72
C ALA A 81 12.88 3.63 -3.97
N LYS A 82 14.21 3.62 -3.79
CA LYS A 82 15.16 3.45 -4.90
C LYS A 82 14.94 2.16 -5.68
N THR A 83 14.64 1.07 -4.97
CA THR A 83 14.39 -0.22 -5.63
C THR A 83 13.04 -0.24 -6.33
N HIS A 84 12.01 0.34 -5.70
CA HIS A 84 10.67 0.37 -6.27
C HIS A 84 10.58 1.26 -7.51
N ALA A 85 11.34 2.35 -7.56
CA ALA A 85 11.38 3.27 -8.71
C ALA A 85 11.75 2.59 -10.05
N GLN A 86 12.36 1.40 -10.02
CA GLN A 86 12.64 0.61 -11.22
C GLN A 86 11.46 -0.26 -11.69
N LYS A 87 10.44 -0.45 -10.85
CA LYS A 87 9.31 -1.38 -11.05
C LYS A 87 7.94 -0.70 -11.02
N GLY A 88 7.85 0.46 -10.35
CA GLY A 88 6.61 1.17 -10.08
C GLY A 88 6.88 2.58 -9.54
N VAL A 89 5.82 3.24 -9.09
CA VAL A 89 5.84 4.67 -8.75
C VAL A 89 5.20 4.99 -7.39
N HIS A 90 4.29 4.15 -6.89
CA HIS A 90 3.57 4.44 -5.64
C HIS A 90 3.99 3.52 -4.50
N ILE A 91 4.29 4.11 -3.34
CA ILE A 91 4.55 3.37 -2.09
C ILE A 91 3.50 3.76 -1.06
N TYR A 92 2.89 2.74 -0.46
CA TYR A 92 1.90 2.86 0.61
C TYR A 92 2.42 2.13 1.84
N LEU A 93 2.28 2.77 3.01
CA LEU A 93 2.79 2.30 4.31
C LEU A 93 1.65 2.04 5.31
#